data_AF-A0A9D2JRM3-F1
#
_entry.id   AF-A0A9D2JRM3-F1
#
_cell.length_a   1.000
_cell.length_b   1.000
_cell.length_c   1.000
_cell.angle_alpha   90.00
_cell.angle_beta   90.00
_cell.angle_gamma   90.00
#
_symmetry.space_group_name_H-M   'P 1'
#
loop_
_entity.id
_entity.type
_entity.pdbx_description
1 polymer ?
#
loop_
_entity_poly.entity_id
_entity_poly.type
_entity_poly.pdbx_seq_one_letter_code
_entity_poly.pdbx_strand_id
1 'polypeptide(L)' 'MKNRKYNLLPYETIVKAAAGEPEAVNTVIQTYTGYIKYLSYFQGSINDDIQDYLKASLMEALPKFRFDR' A
#
# COMPACT_ATOMS: atom_id res chain seq x y z
N MET A 1 11.37 2.93 -20.38
CA MET A 1 11.17 1.50 -20.06
C MET A 1 10.70 1.41 -18.61
N LYS A 2 9.46 0.97 -18.33
CA LYS A 2 8.99 0.75 -16.95
C LYS A 2 9.66 -0.51 -16.41
N ASN A 3 10.41 -0.40 -15.31
CA ASN A 3 11.02 -1.55 -14.63
C ASN A 3 9.92 -2.48 -14.11
N ARG A 4 9.56 -3.51 -14.88
CA ARG A 4 8.48 -4.48 -14.60
C ARG A 4 8.81 -5.46 -13.46
N LYS A 5 9.98 -5.35 -12.82
CA LYS A 5 10.44 -6.33 -11.83
C LYS A 5 9.79 -6.12 -10.45
N TYR A 6 9.39 -4.88 -10.17
CA TYR A 6 8.64 -4.48 -8.98
C TYR A 6 7.79 -3.29 -9.42
N ASN A 7 6.46 -3.36 -9.35
CA ASN A 7 5.58 -2.21 -9.64
C ASN A 7 5.73 -1.15 -8.53
N LEU A 8 6.92 -0.56 -8.41
CA LEU A 8 7.22 0.45 -7.43
C LEU A 8 6.46 1.72 -7.77
N LEU A 9 5.91 2.33 -6.73
CA LEU A 9 5.24 3.62 -6.84
C LEU A 9 6.27 4.71 -7.17
N PRO A 10 5.93 5.68 -8.03
CA PRO A 10 6.73 6.88 -8.20
C PRO A 10 6.93 7.59 -6.86
N TYR A 11 8.14 8.13 -6.63
CA TYR A 11 8.45 8.87 -5.41
C TYR A 11 7.44 10.00 -5.15
N GLU A 12 7.09 10.76 -6.19
CA GLU A 12 6.08 11.82 -6.12
C GLU A 12 4.73 11.32 -5.59
N THR A 13 4.29 10.12 -6.01
CA THR A 13 3.04 9.52 -5.52
C THR A 13 3.13 9.19 -4.04
N ILE A 14 4.29 8.71 -3.56
CA ILE A 14 4.50 8.39 -2.14
C ILE A 14 4.49 9.67 -1.31
N VAL A 15 5.17 10.73 -1.76
CA VAL A 15 5.18 12.04 -1.07
C VAL A 15 3.78 12.63 -0.97
N LYS A 16 3.04 12.63 -2.08
CA LYS A 16 1.65 13.11 -2.12
C LYS A 16 0.73 12.29 -1.21
N ALA A 17 0.89 10.96 -1.20
CA ALA A 17 0.11 10.09 -0.34
C ALA A 17 0.44 10.32 1.14
N ALA A 18 1.71 10.53 1.49
CA ALA A 18 2.12 10.90 2.85
C ALA A 18 1.58 12.28 3.27
N ALA A 19 1.42 13.21 2.33
CA ALA A 19 0.74 14.49 2.54
C ALA A 19 -0.80 14.39 2.62
N GLY A 20 -1.37 13.20 2.40
CA GLY A 20 -2.82 12.96 2.49
C GLY A 20 -3.61 13.24 1.20
N GLU A 21 -2.96 13.37 0.03
CA GLU A 21 -3.64 13.55 -1.25
C GLU A 21 -4.50 12.31 -1.57
N PRO A 22 -5.84 12.41 -1.65
CA PRO A 22 -6.73 11.25 -1.73
C PRO A 22 -6.44 10.34 -2.94
N GLU A 23 -6.11 10.94 -4.08
CA GLU A 23 -5.79 10.24 -5.33
C GLU A 23 -4.49 9.45 -5.20
N ALA A 24 -3.49 10.03 -4.53
CA ALA A 24 -2.21 9.38 -4.28
C ALA A 24 -2.36 8.25 -3.25
N VAL A 25 -3.11 8.46 -2.17
CA VAL A 25 -3.43 7.44 -1.16
C VAL A 25 -4.14 6.25 -1.81
N ASN A 26 -5.15 6.50 -2.64
CA ASN A 26 -5.86 5.45 -3.38
C ASN A 26 -4.91 4.66 -4.30
N THR A 27 -4.01 5.36 -5.00
CA THR A 27 -2.99 4.72 -5.86
C THR A 27 -2.06 3.82 -5.06
N VAL A 28 -1.62 4.25 -3.88
CA VAL A 28 -0.81 3.42 -2.96
C VAL A 28 -1.59 2.15 -2.58
N ILE A 29 -2.82 2.31 -2.09
CA ILE A 29 -3.65 1.18 -1.64
C ILE A 29 -3.84 0.19 -2.78
N GLN A 30 -4.25 0.66 -3.97
CA GLN A 30 -4.46 -0.20 -5.15
C GLN A 30 -3.22 -0.99 -5.53
N THR A 31 -2.05 -0.37 -5.44
CA THR A 31 -0.77 -1.02 -5.76
C THR A 31 -0.47 -2.15 -4.79
N TYR A 32 -0.77 -1.97 -3.50
CA TYR A 32 -0.51 -2.97 -2.47
C TYR A 32 -1.67 -3.96 -2.24
N THR A 33 -2.86 -3.76 -2.84
CA THR A 33 -4.01 -4.68 -2.71
C THR A 33 -3.63 -6.14 -2.99
N GLY A 34 -2.85 -6.39 -4.04
CA GLY A 34 -2.40 -7.75 -4.36
C GLY A 34 -1.48 -8.36 -3.29
N TYR A 35 -0.64 -7.52 -2.66
CA TYR A 35 0.25 -7.95 -1.59
C TYR A 35 -0.51 -8.17 -0.27
N ILE A 36 -1.47 -7.31 0.06
CA ILE A 36 -2.38 -7.50 1.20
C ILE A 36 -3.17 -8.80 1.04
N LYS A 37 -3.68 -9.08 -0.17
CA LYS A 37 -4.37 -10.34 -0.47
C LYS A 37 -3.48 -11.57 -0.31
N TYR A 38 -2.20 -11.46 -0.68
CA TYR A 38 -1.23 -12.53 -0.48
C TYR A 38 -0.94 -12.76 1.02
N LEU A 39 -0.74 -11.70 1.80
CA LEU A 39 -0.45 -11.80 3.24
C LEU A 39 -1.64 -12.28 4.08
N SER A 40 -2.86 -12.02 3.62
CA SER A 40 -4.10 -12.48 4.25
C SER A 40 -4.56 -13.86 3.79
N TYR A 41 -3.85 -14.49 2.86
CA TYR A 41 -4.18 -15.83 2.39
C TYR A 41 -3.73 -16.87 3.40
N PHE A 42 -4.68 -17.62 3.95
CA PHE A 42 -4.43 -18.66 4.93
C PHE A 42 -5.39 -19.83 4.74
N GLN A 43 -4.88 -21.06 4.76
CA GLN A 43 -5.68 -22.29 4.67
C GLN A 43 -6.66 -22.35 3.49
N GLY A 44 -6.27 -21.85 2.31
CA GLY A 44 -7.09 -21.95 1.11
C GLY A 44 -8.11 -20.81 0.93
N SER A 45 -8.28 -19.95 1.93
CA SER A 45 -9.17 -18.79 1.88
C SER A 45 -8.42 -17.50 2.19
N ILE A 46 -9.08 -16.39 1.87
CA ILE A 46 -8.66 -15.07 2.31
C ILE A 46 -9.28 -14.83 3.68
N ASN A 47 -8.46 -14.35 4.62
CA ASN A 47 -8.96 -13.84 5.89
C ASN A 47 -9.26 -12.34 5.75
N ASP A 48 -10.54 -11.99 5.74
CA ASP A 48 -11.02 -10.61 5.56
C ASP A 48 -10.60 -9.69 6.71
N ASP A 49 -10.61 -10.18 7.96
CA ASP A 49 -10.16 -9.40 9.12
C ASP A 49 -8.68 -9.01 9.00
N ILE A 50 -7.84 -9.93 8.49
CA ILE A 50 -6.43 -9.65 8.22
C ILE A 50 -6.27 -8.67 7.06
N GLN A 51 -7.09 -8.76 6.00
CA GLN A 51 -7.07 -7.77 4.92
C GLN A 51 -7.38 -6.37 5.42
N ASP A 52 -8.46 -6.23 6.18
CA ASP A 52 -8.90 -4.95 6.71
C ASP A 52 -7.87 -4.38 7.68
N TYR A 53 -7.29 -5.21 8.54
CA TYR A 53 -6.21 -4.82 9.43
C TYR A 53 -4.96 -4.33 8.67
N LEU A 54 -4.52 -5.06 7.65
CA LEU A 54 -3.36 -4.68 6.84
C LEU A 54 -3.61 -3.39 6.06
N LYS A 55 -4.82 -3.21 5.53
CA LYS A 55 -5.23 -1.99 4.82
C LYS A 55 -5.26 -0.79 5.75
N ALA A 56 -5.84 -0.94 6.95
CA ALA A 56 -5.86 0.10 7.97
C ALA A 56 -4.43 0.47 8.42
N SER A 57 -3.58 -0.53 8.65
CA SER A 57 -2.17 -0.34 9.02
C SER A 57 -1.39 0.42 7.94
N LEU A 58 -1.64 0.13 6.66
CA LEU A 58 -1.04 0.86 5.54
C LEU A 58 -1.48 2.33 5.52
N MET A 59 -2.78 2.60 5.72
CA MET A 59 -3.32 3.96 5.78
C MET A 59 -2.78 4.75 6.97
N GLU A 60 -2.59 4.11 8.12
CA GLU A 60 -2.04 4.74 9.32
C GLU A 60 -0.52 5.02 9.18
N ALA A 61 0.20 4.15 8.49
CA ALA A 61 1.64 4.28 8.30
C ALA A 61 2.02 5.38 7.29
N LEU A 62 1.17 5.62 6.29
CA LEU A 62 1.41 6.63 5.24
C LEU A 62 1.79 8.03 5.76
N PRO A 63 1.01 8.68 6.64
CA PRO A 63 1.36 9.99 7.18
C PRO A 63 2.55 9.97 8.14
N LYS A 64 2.88 8.79 8.69
CA LYS A 64 4.05 8.60 9.59
C LYS A 64 5.33 8.30 8.81
N PHE A 65 5.24 8.15 7.48
CA PHE A 65 6.37 7.80 6.63
C PHE A 65 7.37 8.95 6.56
N ARG A 66 8.61 8.67 7.00
CA ARG A 66 9.72 9.61 6.97
C ARG A 66 10.59 9.35 5.74
N PHE A 67 10.81 10.38 4.94
CA PHE A 67 11.65 10.32 3.73
C PHE A 67 13.12 10.58 4.03
N ASP A 68 13.40 11.18 5.19
CA ASP A 68 14.70 11.48 5.75
C ASP A 68 15.30 10.25 6.43
N ARG A 69 16.00 9.44 5.63
CA ARG A 69 17.04 8.52 6.10
C ARG A 69 18.37 8.89 5.44
#